data_AF-A0A2D9M4P3-F1
#
_entry.id   AF-A0A2D9M4P3-F1
#
_cell.length_a   1.000
_cell.length_b   1.000
_cell.length_c   1.000
_cell.angle_alpha   90.00
_cell.angle_beta   90.00
_cell.angle_gamma   90.00
#
_symmetry.space_group_name_H-M   'P 1'
#
loop_
_entity.id
_entity.type
_entity.pdbx_description
1 polymer ?
#
loop_
_entity_poly.entity_id
_entity_poly.type
_entity_poly.pdbx_seq_one_letter_code
_entity_poly.pdbx_strand_id
1 'polypeptide(L)' 'MSDLYWIYSFLQAFFSTVIVGCSQPSNFEHCFPVHKWFIPWVHDAIHLVEDGAYHHEREYLKEVRKD' A
#
# COMPACT_ATOMS: atom_id res chain seq x y z
N MET A 1 -10.65 -2.73 -25.55
CA MET A 1 -11.50 -1.59 -25.15
C MET A 1 -12.14 -1.80 -23.78
N SER A 2 -12.41 -3.04 -23.36
CA SER A 2 -12.97 -3.35 -22.03
C SER A 2 -12.01 -3.11 -20.86
N ASP A 3 -10.70 -3.31 -21.05
CA ASP A 3 -9.71 -3.20 -19.96
C ASP A 3 -9.52 -1.76 -19.46
N LEU A 4 -9.50 -0.78 -20.36
CA LEU A 4 -9.41 0.64 -20.00
C LEU A 4 -10.66 1.12 -19.24
N TYR A 5 -11.83 0.61 -19.61
CA TYR A 5 -13.08 0.93 -18.91
C TYR A 5 -13.08 0.36 -17.50
N TRP A 6 -12.60 -0.88 -17.32
CA TRP A 6 -12.46 -1.48 -16.00
C TRP A 6 -11.50 -0.68 -15.11
N ILE A 7 -10.31 -0.33 -15.61
CA ILE A 7 -9.34 0.49 -14.88
C ILE A 7 -9.95 1.84 -14.50
N TYR A 8 -10.63 2.51 -15.43
CA TYR A 8 -11.28 3.79 -15.17
C TYR A 8 -12.36 3.69 -14.08
N SER A 9 -13.20 2.66 -14.15
CA SER A 9 -14.26 2.43 -13.15
C SER A 9 -13.69 2.15 -11.75
N PHE A 10 -12.60 1.37 -11.68
CA PHE A 10 -11.89 1.09 -10.44
C PHE A 10 -11.28 2.37 -9.84
N LEU A 11 -10.62 3.19 -10.67
CA LEU A 11 -10.03 4.45 -10.24
C LEU A 11 -11.08 5.45 -9.74
N GLN A 12 -12.22 5.56 -10.42
CA GLN A 12 -13.33 6.40 -9.95
C GLN A 12 -13.87 5.93 -8.60
N ALA A 13 -14.12 4.64 -8.44
CA ALA A 13 -14.63 4.07 -7.20
C ALA A 13 -13.63 4.31 -6.07
N PHE A 14 -12.35 3.99 -6.28
CA PHE A 14 -11.27 4.20 -5.32
C PHE A 14 -11.16 5.67 -4.90
N PHE A 15 -11.20 6.61 -5.84
CA PHE A 15 -11.10 8.03 -5.53
C PHE A 15 -12.28 8.51 -4.67
N SER A 16 -13.51 8.08 -5.00
CA SER A 16 -14.69 8.48 -4.23
C SER A 16 -14.68 7.94 -2.80
N THR A 17 -14.21 6.71 -2.58
CA THR A 17 -14.25 6.06 -1.26
C THR A 17 -13.05 6.45 -0.40
N VAL A 18 -11.85 6.40 -0.98
CA VAL A 18 -10.61 6.61 -0.25
C VAL A 18 -10.25 8.09 -0.20
N ILE A 19 -10.19 8.79 -1.33
CA ILE A 19 -9.72 10.18 -1.33
C ILE A 19 -10.80 11.08 -0.74
N VAL A 20 -12.03 11.02 -1.25
CA VAL A 20 -13.11 11.89 -0.78
C VAL A 20 -13.61 11.43 0.59
N GLY A 21 -13.97 10.15 0.72
CA GLY A 21 -14.52 9.59 1.95
C GLY A 21 -13.56 9.61 3.14
N CYS A 22 -12.26 9.37 2.93
CA CYS A 22 -11.27 9.43 4.02
C CYS A 22 -10.63 10.80 4.22
N SER A 23 -10.91 11.81 3.39
CA SER A 23 -10.45 13.19 3.66
C SER A 23 -11.21 13.85 4.82
N GLN A 24 -12.41 13.36 5.13
CA GLN A 24 -13.23 13.91 6.19
C GLN A 24 -12.75 13.38 7.56
N PRO A 25 -12.46 14.27 8.53
CA PRO A 25 -11.92 13.86 9.83
C PRO A 25 -12.88 12.97 10.63
N SER A 26 -14.19 13.05 10.36
CA SER A 26 -15.22 12.21 10.97
C SER A 26 -15.17 10.73 10.54
N ASN A 27 -14.45 10.40 9.47
CA ASN A 27 -14.43 9.05 8.89
C ASN A 27 -13.07 8.35 9.04
N PHE A 28 -12.11 8.99 9.71
CA PHE A 28 -10.77 8.42 9.89
C PHE A 28 -10.77 7.06 10.60
N GLU A 29 -11.66 6.86 11.57
CA GLU A 29 -11.76 5.59 12.32
C GLU A 29 -12.12 4.40 11.41
N HIS A 30 -12.76 4.62 10.27
CA HIS A 30 -13.12 3.57 9.31
C HIS A 30 -12.11 3.42 8.19
N CYS A 31 -11.29 4.44 7.96
CA CYS A 31 -10.27 4.45 6.93
C CYS A 31 -8.92 3.93 7.41
N PHE A 32 -8.64 4.00 8.71
CA PHE A 32 -7.44 3.40 9.29
C PHE A 32 -7.70 1.95 9.75
N PRO A 33 -6.71 1.05 9.58
CA PRO A 33 -5.37 1.32 9.06
C PRO A 33 -5.26 1.15 7.53
N VAL A 34 -4.55 2.09 6.88
CA VAL A 34 -4.42 2.20 5.41
C VAL A 34 -3.98 0.90 4.73
N HIS A 35 -3.11 0.11 5.38
CA HIS A 35 -2.61 -1.15 4.83
C HIS A 35 -3.70 -2.22 4.58
N LYS A 36 -4.93 -2.07 5.11
CA LYS A 36 -6.02 -3.04 4.92
C LYS A 36 -6.65 -2.98 3.53
N TRP A 37 -6.68 -1.81 2.92
CA TRP A 37 -7.29 -1.57 1.62
C TRP A 37 -6.27 -1.04 0.60
N PHE A 38 -5.13 -0.51 1.08
CA PHE A 38 -4.05 -0.11 0.20
C PHE A 38 -3.35 -1.33 -0.36
N ILE A 39 -2.85 -1.18 -1.57
CA ILE A 39 -2.38 -2.31 -2.36
C ILE A 39 -1.01 -2.76 -1.80
N PRO A 40 -0.86 -4.02 -1.34
CA PRO A 40 0.33 -4.43 -0.57
C PRO A 40 1.62 -4.34 -1.39
N TRP A 41 1.57 -4.60 -2.69
CA TRP A 41 2.75 -4.52 -3.55
C TRP A 41 3.32 -3.10 -3.67
N VAL A 42 2.55 -2.05 -3.40
CA VAL A 42 3.06 -0.68 -3.45
C VAL A 42 4.05 -0.45 -2.31
N HIS A 43 3.73 -0.95 -1.12
CA HIS A 43 4.64 -0.88 0.02
C HIS A 43 5.93 -1.65 -0.26
N ASP A 44 5.81 -2.88 -0.76
CA ASP A 44 6.96 -3.71 -1.12
C ASP A 44 7.81 -3.09 -2.24
N ALA A 45 7.18 -2.45 -3.23
CA ALA A 45 7.88 -1.77 -4.32
C ALA A 45 8.65 -0.54 -3.83
N ILE A 46 8.09 0.23 -2.90
CA ILE A 46 8.79 1.37 -2.29
C ILE A 46 10.02 0.88 -1.53
N HIS A 47 9.86 -0.13 -0.66
CA HIS A 47 10.99 -0.72 0.08
C HIS A 47 12.04 -1.35 -0.84
N LEU A 48 11.62 -1.96 -1.95
CA LEU A 48 12.54 -2.49 -2.95
C LEU A 48 13.41 -1.39 -3.59
N VAL A 49 12.83 -0.21 -3.84
CA VAL A 49 13.53 0.94 -4.43
C VAL A 49 14.43 1.63 -3.41
N GLU A 50 13.95 1.82 -2.17
CA GLU A 50 14.69 2.53 -1.12
C GLU A 50 15.81 1.68 -0.49
N ASP A 51 15.48 0.46 -0.10
CA ASP A 51 16.35 -0.39 0.72
C ASP A 51 17.02 -1.53 -0.09
N GLY A 52 16.54 -1.76 -1.31
CA GLY A 52 16.97 -2.86 -2.17
C GLY A 52 16.29 -4.19 -1.86
N ALA A 53 16.50 -5.16 -2.73
CA ALA A 53 15.86 -6.47 -2.61
C ALA A 53 16.28 -7.19 -1.32
N TYR A 54 15.28 -7.79 -0.64
CA TYR A 54 15.46 -8.62 0.55
C TYR A 54 16.15 -7.90 1.73
N HIS A 55 15.98 -6.59 1.87
CA HIS A 55 16.65 -5.82 2.92
C HIS A 55 16.40 -6.37 4.34
N HIS A 56 15.13 -6.54 4.71
CA HIS A 56 14.73 -7.10 6.01
C HIS A 56 15.36 -8.47 6.28
N GLU A 57 15.30 -9.38 5.30
CA GLU A 57 15.86 -10.73 5.45
C GLU A 57 17.38 -10.69 5.66
N ARG A 58 18.07 -9.79 4.96
CA ARG A 58 19.51 -9.60 5.12
C ARG A 58 19.86 -9.02 6.48
N GLU A 59 19.06 -8.11 7.02
CA GLU A 59 19.24 -7.57 8.36
C GLU A 59 18.99 -8.63 9.44
N TYR A 60 17.89 -9.38 9.32
CA TYR A 60 17.59 -10.50 10.20
C TYR A 60 18.72 -11.53 10.23
N LEU A 61 19.27 -11.89 9.05
CA LEU A 61 20.44 -12.78 8.97
C LEU A 61 21.71 -12.20 9.59
N LYS A 62 21.88 -10.87 9.61
CA LYS A 62 23.01 -10.23 10.30
C LYS A 62 22.83 -10.26 11.81
N GLU A 63 21.59 -10.11 12.29
CA GLU A 63 21.23 -10.15 13.70
C GLU A 63 21.41 -11.57 14.26
N VAL A 64 20.78 -12.58 13.65
CA VAL A 64 20.88 -13.99 14.06
C VAL A 64 22.31 -14.52 14.00
N ARG A 65 23.15 -14.05 13.07
CA ARG A 65 24.56 -14.47 12.98
C ARG A 65 25.47 -13.80 14.01
N LYS A 66 25.03 -12.70 14.63
CA LYS A 66 25.84 -11.98 15.62
C LYS A 66 25.85 -12.67 16.99
N ASP A 67 24.94 -13.61 17.20
CA ASP A 67 24.82 -14.51 18.35
C ASP A 67 25.64 -15.79 18.14
#